data_AF-A0A127Q570-F1
#
_entry.id   AF-A0A127Q570-F1
#
_cell.length_a   1.000
_cell.length_b   1.000
_cell.length_c   1.000
_cell.angle_alpha   90.00
_cell.angle_beta   90.00
_cell.angle_gamma   90.00
#
_symmetry.space_group_name_H-M   'P 1'
#
loop_
_entity.id
_entity.type
_entity.pdbx_description
1 polymer ?
#
loop_
_entity_poly.entity_id
_entity_poly.type
_entity_poly.pdbx_seq_one_letter_code
_entity_poly.pdbx_strand_id
1 'polypeptide(L)'
;MNVSELPKLLIAFDHRHIIEIARQRLQQKTLYSMIPVFCLPEKFSIGQLIKVIEAIIEKPIQRKSLMRRIEASEMFEISNEKISSGGRLAQLYALKPGVDIVNFERNLSV
;
A
#
# COMPACT_ATOMS: atom_id res chain seq x y z
N MET A 1 3.14 13.65 13.18
CA MET A 1 1.70 14.01 13.05
C MET A 1 0.98 12.81 12.49
N ASN A 2 -0.09 12.35 13.12
CA ASN A 2 -0.88 11.22 12.63
C ASN A 2 -2.05 11.74 11.77
N VAL A 3 -2.36 11.07 10.66
CA VAL A 3 -3.47 11.45 9.75
C VAL A 3 -4.82 11.46 10.49
N SER A 4 -5.01 10.59 11.47
CA SER A 4 -6.22 10.53 12.31
C SER A 4 -6.42 11.78 13.19
N GLU A 5 -5.41 12.62 13.34
CA GLU A 5 -5.48 13.85 14.14
C GLU A 5 -5.92 15.07 13.31
N LEU A 6 -5.94 14.97 11.96
CA LEU A 6 -6.31 16.06 11.05
C LEU A 6 -7.65 16.76 11.35
N PRO A 7 -8.72 16.06 11.82
CA PRO A 7 -9.96 16.73 12.18
C PRO A 7 -9.80 17.75 13.32
N LYS A 8 -8.80 17.57 14.19
CA LYS A 8 -8.54 18.42 15.36
C LYS A 8 -7.65 19.62 15.06
N LEU A 9 -6.98 19.63 13.90
CA LEU A 9 -6.03 20.69 13.54
C LEU A 9 -6.72 21.85 12.84
N LEU A 10 -6.25 23.06 13.08
CA LEU A 10 -6.54 24.21 12.23
C LEU A 10 -5.65 24.11 10.99
N ILE A 11 -6.28 23.94 9.83
CA ILE A 11 -5.59 23.81 8.54
C ILE A 11 -5.93 25.05 7.71
N ALA A 12 -4.91 25.66 7.10
CA ALA A 12 -5.07 26.88 6.33
C ALA A 12 -5.96 26.67 5.08
N PHE A 13 -6.70 27.72 4.73
CA PHE A 13 -7.51 27.80 3.50
C PHE A 13 -8.42 26.57 3.31
N ASP A 14 -8.37 25.97 2.12
CA ASP A 14 -9.15 24.82 1.69
C ASP A 14 -8.35 23.50 1.75
N HIS A 15 -7.17 23.50 2.39
CA HIS A 15 -6.30 22.31 2.44
C HIS A 15 -7.00 21.09 3.06
N ARG A 16 -7.93 21.30 4.00
CA ARG A 16 -8.75 20.20 4.54
C ARG A 16 -9.56 19.50 3.45
N HIS A 17 -10.13 20.25 2.52
CA HIS A 17 -10.89 19.71 1.40
C HIS A 17 -9.98 18.96 0.42
N ILE A 18 -8.81 19.54 0.10
CA ILE A 18 -7.79 18.91 -0.76
C ILE A 18 -7.35 17.56 -0.18
N ILE A 19 -7.07 17.51 1.13
CA ILE A 19 -6.66 16.29 1.81
C ILE A 19 -7.76 15.23 1.76
N GLU A 20 -9.02 15.60 2.00
CA GLU A 20 -10.13 14.62 1.95
C GLU A 20 -10.32 14.04 0.54
N ILE A 21 -10.23 14.89 -0.49
CA ILE A 21 -10.25 14.42 -1.89
C ILE A 21 -9.07 13.47 -2.16
N ALA A 22 -7.87 13.84 -1.72
CA ALA A 22 -6.68 13.01 -1.91
C ALA A 22 -6.81 11.66 -1.20
N ARG A 23 -7.35 11.64 0.03
CA ARG A 23 -7.63 10.42 0.81
C ARG A 23 -8.60 9.51 0.07
N GLN A 24 -9.73 10.05 -0.40
CA GLN A 24 -10.73 9.29 -1.15
C GLN A 24 -10.15 8.72 -2.45
N ARG A 25 -9.36 9.52 -3.18
CA ARG A 25 -8.69 9.05 -4.42
C ARG A 25 -7.66 7.95 -4.14
N LEU A 26 -6.90 8.07 -3.05
CA LEU A 26 -5.93 7.06 -2.64
C LEU A 26 -6.63 5.76 -2.25
N GLN A 27 -7.71 5.84 -1.46
CA GLN A 27 -8.55 4.70 -1.10
C GLN A 27 -9.08 3.98 -2.34
N GLN A 28 -9.69 4.70 -3.28
CA GLN A 28 -10.19 4.12 -4.52
C GLN A 28 -9.08 3.46 -5.35
N LYS A 29 -7.97 4.16 -5.58
CA LYS A 29 -6.81 3.61 -6.32
C LYS A 29 -6.24 2.36 -5.65
N THR A 30 -6.25 2.30 -4.33
CA THR A 30 -5.74 1.15 -3.57
C THR A 30 -6.54 -0.13 -3.82
N LEU A 31 -7.84 0.00 -4.11
CA LEU A 31 -8.70 -1.15 -4.39
C LEU A 31 -8.31 -1.86 -5.70
N TYR A 32 -7.81 -1.13 -6.70
CA TYR A 32 -7.57 -1.69 -8.04
C TYR A 32 -6.15 -1.48 -8.58
N SER A 33 -5.19 -0.97 -7.81
CA SER A 33 -3.81 -0.77 -8.28
C SER A 33 -2.77 -1.11 -7.23
N MET A 34 -1.50 -1.20 -7.64
CA MET A 34 -0.35 -1.38 -6.73
C MET A 34 0.24 -0.06 -6.21
N ILE A 35 -0.44 1.08 -6.40
CA ILE A 35 0.02 2.39 -5.89
C ILE A 35 0.41 2.41 -4.40
N PRO A 36 -0.25 1.70 -3.48
CA PRO A 36 0.15 1.67 -2.06
C PRO A 36 1.61 1.28 -1.81
N VAL A 37 2.26 0.61 -2.76
CA VAL A 37 3.69 0.28 -2.66
C VAL A 37 4.57 1.52 -2.44
N PHE A 38 4.19 2.67 -2.98
CA PHE A 38 4.99 3.89 -2.85
C PHE A 38 4.94 4.52 -1.45
N CYS A 39 4.12 3.99 -0.54
CA CYS A 39 4.15 4.35 0.87
C CYS A 39 5.12 3.47 1.69
N LEU A 40 5.83 2.54 1.04
CA LEU A 40 6.80 1.65 1.66
C LEU A 40 8.24 2.09 1.35
N PRO A 41 9.22 1.64 2.16
CA PRO A 41 10.63 1.71 1.77
C PRO A 41 10.89 0.89 0.49
N GLU A 42 12.03 1.18 -0.15
CA GLU A 42 12.47 0.53 -1.41
C GLU A 42 12.43 -1.00 -1.34
N LYS A 43 12.81 -1.57 -0.18
CA LYS A 43 12.68 -2.99 0.13
C LYS A 43 11.67 -3.19 1.24
N PHE A 44 10.65 -4.01 1.00
CA PHE A 44 9.57 -4.21 1.95
C PHE A 44 9.12 -5.67 2.00
N SER A 45 8.52 -6.05 3.12
CA SER A 45 7.86 -7.35 3.28
C SER A 45 6.37 -7.26 2.93
N ILE A 46 5.79 -8.39 2.57
CA ILE A 46 4.34 -8.50 2.31
C ILE A 46 3.51 -8.09 3.53
N GLY A 47 4.02 -8.35 4.74
CA GLY A 47 3.35 -7.92 5.97
C GLY A 47 3.27 -6.39 6.09
N GLN A 48 4.31 -5.68 5.66
CA GLN A 48 4.28 -4.21 5.63
C GLN A 48 3.30 -3.69 4.57
N LEU A 49 3.29 -4.29 3.38
CA LEU A 49 2.33 -3.89 2.33
C LEU A 49 0.88 -4.12 2.75
N ILE A 50 0.58 -5.25 3.42
CA ILE A 50 -0.75 -5.49 4.01
C ILE A 50 -1.10 -4.35 4.96
N LYS A 51 -0.24 -4.03 5.93
CA LYS A 51 -0.49 -2.96 6.91
C LYS A 51 -0.75 -1.61 6.25
N VAL A 52 0.02 -1.27 5.21
CA VAL A 52 -0.17 -0.02 4.46
C VAL A 52 -1.52 -0.01 3.75
N ILE A 53 -1.87 -1.09 3.04
CA ILE A 53 -3.17 -1.18 2.36
C ILE A 53 -4.29 -1.05 3.38
N GLU A 54 -4.28 -1.87 4.44
CA GLU A 54 -5.31 -1.85 5.50
C GLU A 54 -5.41 -0.48 6.18
N ALA A 55 -4.30 0.22 6.39
CA ALA A 55 -4.30 1.59 6.92
C ALA A 55 -4.95 2.60 5.96
N ILE A 56 -4.81 2.42 4.65
CA ILE A 56 -5.42 3.29 3.64
C ILE A 56 -6.92 3.01 3.52
N ILE A 57 -7.31 1.74 3.33
CA ILE A 57 -8.70 1.35 3.06
C ILE A 57 -9.54 1.16 4.34
N GLU A 58 -8.90 1.22 5.51
CA GLU A 58 -9.52 1.09 6.84
C GLU A 58 -10.28 -0.24 7.02
N LYS A 59 -9.83 -1.30 6.33
CA LYS A 59 -10.42 -2.64 6.34
C LYS A 59 -9.34 -3.71 6.22
N PRO A 60 -9.53 -4.90 6.82
CA PRO A 60 -8.59 -5.99 6.70
C PRO A 60 -8.57 -6.57 5.28
N ILE A 61 -7.45 -7.13 4.85
CA ILE A 61 -7.34 -7.82 3.56
C ILE A 61 -6.80 -9.24 3.69
N GLN A 62 -7.19 -10.09 2.74
CA GLN A 62 -6.66 -11.45 2.68
C GLN A 62 -5.27 -11.46 2.02
N ARG A 63 -4.27 -11.96 2.75
CA ARG A 63 -2.90 -12.15 2.25
C ARG A 63 -2.86 -12.91 0.93
N LYS A 64 -3.67 -13.97 0.78
CA LYS A 64 -3.72 -14.79 -0.45
C LYS A 64 -4.18 -13.99 -1.66
N SER A 65 -5.17 -13.11 -1.49
CA SER A 65 -5.68 -12.25 -2.57
C SER A 65 -4.64 -11.20 -2.97
N LEU A 66 -3.93 -10.62 -1.99
CA LEU A 66 -2.83 -9.69 -2.28
C LEU A 66 -1.68 -10.37 -3.02
N MET A 67 -1.25 -11.57 -2.59
CA MET A 67 -0.18 -12.31 -3.25
C MET A 67 -0.50 -12.61 -4.72
N ARG A 68 -1.73 -13.03 -5.03
CA ARG A 68 -2.17 -13.23 -6.41
C ARG A 68 -2.02 -11.99 -7.27
N ARG A 69 -2.27 -10.80 -6.70
CA ARG A 69 -2.10 -9.54 -7.43
C ARG A 69 -0.64 -9.17 -7.62
N ILE A 70 0.19 -9.42 -6.62
CA ILE A 70 1.63 -9.20 -6.71
C ILE A 70 2.22 -10.05 -7.83
N GLU A 71 1.87 -11.34 -7.86
CA GLU A 71 2.25 -12.27 -8.92
C GLU A 71 1.74 -11.78 -10.28
N ALA A 72 0.45 -11.47 -10.40
CA ALA A 72 -0.16 -11.02 -11.66
C ALA A 72 0.34 -9.65 -12.16
N SER A 73 0.85 -8.79 -11.27
CA SER A 73 1.38 -7.48 -11.64
C SER A 73 2.74 -7.56 -12.32
N GLU A 74 3.51 -8.62 -12.03
CA GLU A 74 4.92 -8.76 -12.41
C GLU A 74 5.81 -7.56 -12.02
N MET A 75 5.34 -6.67 -11.13
CA MET A 75 6.03 -5.42 -10.77
C MET A 75 7.21 -5.60 -9.82
N PHE A 76 7.31 -6.77 -9.20
CA PHE A 76 8.18 -6.98 -8.06
C PHE A 76 9.25 -8.01 -8.35
N GLU A 77 10.42 -7.79 -7.77
CA GLU A 77 11.50 -8.77 -7.66
C GLU A 77 11.76 -9.12 -6.20
N ILE A 78 12.28 -10.33 -6.00
CA ILE A 78 12.60 -10.84 -4.67
C ILE A 78 14.02 -10.40 -4.33
N SER A 79 14.19 -9.68 -3.24
CA SER A 79 15.51 -9.30 -2.75
C SER A 79 16.23 -10.51 -2.13
N ASN A 80 17.56 -10.56 -2.27
CA ASN A 80 18.39 -11.58 -1.61
C ASN A 80 18.43 -11.43 -0.07
N GLU A 81 18.00 -10.27 0.44
CA GLU A 81 17.94 -9.97 1.86
C GLU A 81 16.63 -10.47 2.50
N LYS A 82 16.73 -10.89 3.75
CA LYS A 82 15.58 -11.24 4.59
C LYS A 82 15.66 -10.50 5.90
N ILE A 83 14.51 -10.09 6.45
CA ILE A 83 14.45 -9.40 7.73
C ILE A 83 13.84 -10.29 8.81
N SER A 84 14.32 -10.16 10.04
CA SER A 84 13.69 -10.82 11.19
C SER A 84 12.29 -10.23 11.42
N SER A 85 11.27 -11.08 11.41
CA SER A 85 9.88 -10.69 11.63
C SER A 85 9.22 -11.68 12.58
N GLY A 86 9.18 -11.36 13.88
CA GLY A 86 8.45 -12.14 14.87
C GLY A 86 8.90 -13.62 14.96
N GLY A 87 10.20 -13.87 14.85
CA GLY A 87 10.80 -15.21 14.96
C GLY A 87 11.03 -15.94 13.64
N ARG A 88 10.52 -15.45 12.50
CA ARG A 88 10.82 -15.98 11.16
C ARG A 88 11.41 -14.91 10.25
N LEU A 89 12.33 -15.31 9.38
CA LEU A 89 12.84 -14.44 8.33
C LEU A 89 11.75 -14.18 7.28
N ALA A 90 11.41 -12.91 7.08
CA ALA A 90 10.49 -12.45 6.05
C ALA A 90 11.24 -12.14 4.76
N GLN A 91 10.68 -12.59 3.65
CA GLN A 91 11.16 -12.27 2.31
C GLN A 91 10.89 -10.80 2.00
N LEU A 92 11.90 -10.11 1.48
CA LEU A 92 11.79 -8.75 0.99
C LEU A 92 11.53 -8.74 -0.52
N TYR A 93 10.75 -7.75 -0.93
CA TYR A 93 10.37 -7.43 -2.30
C TYR A 93 10.83 -6.01 -2.61
N ALA A 94 11.17 -5.75 -3.86
CA ALA A 94 11.46 -4.43 -4.40
C ALA A 94 10.73 -4.26 -5.74
N LEU A 95 10.51 -3.01 -6.17
CA LEU A 95 10.00 -2.72 -7.50
C LEU A 95 11.08 -3.00 -8.55
N LYS A 96 10.69 -3.61 -9.67
CA LYS A 96 11.57 -3.73 -10.83
C LYS A 96 11.89 -2.34 -11.41
N PRO A 97 13.12 -2.08 -11.87
CA PRO A 97 13.45 -0.81 -12.52
C PRO A 97 12.57 -0.55 -13.75
N GLY A 98 12.04 0.67 -13.86
CA GLY A 98 11.26 1.11 -15.03
C GLY A 98 9.87 0.47 -15.17
N VAL A 99 9.34 -0.17 -14.13
CA VAL A 99 8.01 -0.77 -14.21
C VAL A 99 6.89 0.25 -14.11
N ASP A 100 5.88 0.10 -14.97
CA ASP A 100 4.66 0.88 -14.92
C ASP A 100 3.70 0.42 -13.82
N ILE A 101 2.85 1.34 -13.36
CA ILE A 101 1.82 1.03 -12.38
C ILE A 101 0.74 0.16 -13.04
N VAL A 102 0.52 -1.03 -12.48
CA VAL A 102 -0.53 -1.93 -12.93
C VAL A 102 -1.87 -1.62 -12.26
N ASN A 103 -2.92 -1.54 -13.08
CA ASN A 103 -4.31 -1.54 -12.64
C ASN A 103 -4.93 -2.91 -12.89
N PHE A 104 -5.80 -3.35 -11.99
CA PHE A 104 -6.52 -4.62 -12.05
C PHE A 104 -7.99 -4.36 -12.41
N GLU A 105 -8.60 -5.25 -13.20
CA GLU A 105 -10.01 -5.13 -13.60
C GLU A 105 -11.00 -5.23 -12.43
N ARG A 106 -10.60 -5.92 -11.36
CA ARG A 106 -11.44 -6.14 -10.17
C ARG A 106 -10.85 -5.40 -8.99
N ASN A 107 -11.71 -5.01 -8.04
CA ASN A 107 -11.29 -4.46 -6.76
C ASN A 107 -10.81 -5.55 -5.79
N LEU A 108 -10.01 -5.16 -4.81
CA LEU A 108 -9.67 -6.02 -3.67
C LEU A 108 -10.99 -6.36 -2.96
N SER A 109 -11.16 -7.63 -2.63
CA SER A 109 -12.25 -8.04 -1.74
C SER A 109 -11.88 -7.61 -0.33
N VAL A 110 -12.58 -6.58 0.15
CA VAL A 110 -12.40 -5.93 1.46
C VAL A 110 -13.64 -6.10 2.32
#